data_AF-A0A7V9EVX4-F1
#
_entry.id   AF-A0A7V9EVX4-F1
#
_cell.length_a   1.000
_cell.length_b   1.000
_cell.length_c   1.000
_cell.angle_alpha   90.00
_cell.angle_beta   90.00
_cell.angle_gamma   90.00
#
_symmetry.space_group_name_H-M   'P 1'
#
loop_
_entity.id
_entity.type
_entity.pdbx_description
1 polymer ?
#
loop_
_entity_poly.entity_id
_entity_poly.type
_entity_poly.pdbx_seq_one_letter_code
_entity_poly.pdbx_strand_id
1 'polypeptide(L)'
;DATFTGRHARLAGATYRPRPVQRPHPPLWIGASGEQRMLPLVGRVADAWHCFAAPDDMARKWAIVAAAAEAAGRDPASILRATNLSLSEPWDEVRRSAEAHRRAGVGYLVCSWPTEGQARMEEFVDQILPELVAA
;
A
#
# COMPACT_ATOMS: atom_id res chain seq x y z
N ASP A 1 -27.52 3.53 12.69
CA ASP A 1 -27.35 4.22 11.39
C ASP A 1 -26.26 5.28 11.50
N ALA A 2 -25.74 5.77 10.38
CA ALA A 2 -24.65 6.74 10.38
C ALA A 2 -25.20 8.16 10.20
N THR A 3 -24.83 9.05 11.12
CA THR A 3 -25.08 10.48 11.02
C THR A 3 -23.73 11.19 11.02
N PHE A 4 -23.54 12.07 10.05
CA PHE A 4 -22.28 12.78 9.85
C PHE A 4 -22.58 14.18 9.33
N THR A 5 -21.87 15.19 9.84
CA THR A 5 -21.93 16.55 9.32
C THR A 5 -20.51 17.02 9.08
N GLY A 6 -20.12 17.03 7.81
CA GLY A 6 -18.83 17.55 7.38
C GLY A 6 -19.00 18.71 6.41
N ARG A 7 -17.86 19.31 6.03
CA ARG A 7 -17.82 20.42 5.08
C ARG A 7 -18.39 20.08 3.69
N HIS A 8 -18.21 18.83 3.25
CA HIS A 8 -18.59 18.40 1.89
C HIS A 8 -19.79 17.45 1.84
N ALA A 9 -20.11 16.79 2.96
CA ALA A 9 -21.18 15.80 3.01
C ALA A 9 -21.90 15.86 4.34
N ARG A 10 -23.22 15.69 4.29
CA ARG A 10 -24.07 15.51 5.47
C ARG A 10 -24.90 14.25 5.29
N LEU A 11 -24.86 13.38 6.28
CA LEU A 11 -25.64 12.14 6.35
C LEU A 11 -26.56 12.22 7.55
N ALA A 12 -27.83 11.82 7.38
CA ALA A 12 -28.81 11.73 8.45
C ALA A 12 -29.41 10.32 8.45
N GLY A 13 -29.09 9.50 9.46
CA GLY A 13 -29.64 8.16 9.58
C GLY A 13 -29.30 7.23 8.41
N ALA A 14 -28.15 7.40 7.76
CA ALA A 14 -27.76 6.58 6.62
C ALA A 14 -27.57 5.12 7.04
N THR A 15 -28.23 4.21 6.33
CA THR A 15 -28.17 2.77 6.60
C THR A 15 -27.30 2.06 5.56
N TYR A 16 -26.62 1.00 5.97
CA TYR A 16 -25.84 0.14 5.09
C TYR A 16 -25.95 -1.30 5.59
N ARG A 17 -26.40 -2.19 4.71
CA ARG A 17 -26.52 -3.64 4.95
C ARG A 17 -26.17 -4.41 3.68
N PRO A 18 -25.49 -5.57 3.79
CA PRO A 18 -24.93 -6.13 5.03
C PRO A 18 -23.77 -5.29 5.56
N ARG A 19 -23.45 -5.43 6.85
CA ARG A 19 -22.25 -4.80 7.41
C ARG A 19 -21.01 -5.56 6.93
N PRO A 20 -19.83 -4.91 6.81
CA PRO A 20 -18.60 -5.63 6.52
C PRO A 20 -18.35 -6.70 7.58
N VAL A 21 -17.84 -7.86 7.15
CA VAL A 21 -17.45 -8.95 8.06
C VAL A 21 -16.22 -8.55 8.87
N GLN A 22 -15.27 -7.85 8.25
CA GLN A 22 -14.06 -7.35 8.90
C GLN A 22 -14.36 -6.25 9.92
N ARG A 23 -13.64 -6.30 11.05
CA ARG A 23 -13.71 -5.32 12.15
C ARG A 23 -12.34 -4.67 12.37
N PRO A 24 -12.28 -3.38 12.76
CA PRO A 24 -13.43 -2.46 12.92
C PRO A 24 -14.07 -2.05 11.58
N HIS A 25 -13.29 -2.06 10.50
CA HIS A 25 -13.70 -1.81 9.12
C HIS A 25 -12.76 -2.58 8.17
N PRO A 26 -13.10 -2.73 6.87
CA PRO A 26 -12.12 -3.15 5.87
C PRO A 26 -10.89 -2.23 5.87
N PRO A 27 -9.67 -2.74 5.59
CA PRO A 27 -8.47 -1.93 5.57
C PRO A 27 -8.57 -0.74 4.59
N LEU A 28 -8.17 0.45 5.04
CA LEU A 28 -8.13 1.67 4.24
C LEU A 28 -6.76 1.79 3.55
N TRP A 29 -6.76 1.52 2.24
CA TRP A 29 -5.58 1.70 1.39
C TRP A 29 -5.59 3.10 0.78
N ILE A 30 -4.50 3.84 0.98
CA ILE A 30 -4.35 5.20 0.43
C ILE A 30 -3.11 5.24 -0.47
N GLY A 31 -3.36 5.52 -1.75
CA GLY A 31 -2.32 5.88 -2.72
C GLY A 31 -1.89 7.34 -2.55
N ALA A 32 -0.63 7.60 -2.22
CA ALA A 32 -0.17 8.97 -1.98
C ALA A 32 1.34 9.17 -2.18
N SER A 33 1.69 10.37 -2.67
CA SER A 33 3.07 10.87 -2.73
C SER A 33 3.24 12.30 -2.24
N GLY A 34 2.16 13.06 -2.06
CA GLY A 34 2.23 14.47 -1.68
C GLY A 34 2.62 14.68 -0.21
N GLU A 35 3.84 15.18 0.01
CA GLU A 35 4.48 15.29 1.32
C GLU A 35 3.79 16.27 2.27
N GLN A 36 3.22 17.35 1.75
CA GLN A 36 2.63 18.41 2.59
C GLN A 36 1.24 18.10 3.15
N ARG A 37 0.51 17.15 2.56
CA ARG A 37 -0.92 16.92 2.84
C ARG A 37 -1.28 15.45 2.87
N MET A 38 -0.92 14.72 1.82
CA MET A 38 -1.38 13.35 1.64
C MET A 38 -0.59 12.36 2.49
N LEU A 39 0.73 12.47 2.58
CA LEU A 39 1.51 11.60 3.47
C LEU A 39 1.15 11.80 4.97
N PRO A 40 0.93 13.03 5.46
CA PRO A 40 0.37 13.23 6.80
C PRO A 40 -1.04 12.66 6.97
N LEU A 41 -1.87 12.66 5.93
CA LEU A 41 -3.18 11.99 5.97
C LEU A 41 -3.02 10.48 6.09
N VAL A 42 -2.11 9.87 5.32
CA VAL A 42 -1.79 8.44 5.39
C VAL A 42 -1.42 8.05 6.82
N GLY A 43 -0.46 8.74 7.44
CA GLY A 43 -0.04 8.43 8.82
C GLY A 43 -1.21 8.47 9.81
N ARG A 44 -2.14 9.42 9.65
CA ARG A 44 -3.29 9.59 10.54
C ARG A 44 -4.36 8.51 10.41
N VAL A 45 -4.64 7.99 9.20
CA VAL A 45 -5.85 7.17 8.97
C VAL A 45 -5.67 5.92 8.11
N ALA A 46 -4.57 5.75 7.40
CA ALA A 46 -4.40 4.59 6.51
C ALA A 46 -4.04 3.33 7.30
N ASP A 47 -4.52 2.19 6.81
CA ASP A 47 -4.04 0.86 7.20
C ASP A 47 -2.97 0.36 6.22
N ALA A 48 -3.00 0.84 4.98
CA ALA A 48 -1.96 0.61 3.99
C ALA A 48 -1.65 1.87 3.20
N TRP A 49 -0.36 2.13 3.00
CA TRP A 49 0.16 3.19 2.15
C TRP A 49 0.68 2.59 0.85
N HIS A 50 0.07 2.98 -0.27
CA HIS A 50 0.57 2.64 -1.60
C HIS A 50 1.31 3.85 -2.19
N CYS A 51 2.55 3.66 -2.65
CA CYS A 51 3.34 4.73 -3.26
C CYS A 51 4.07 4.26 -4.50
N PHE A 52 4.03 5.07 -5.55
CA PHE A 52 4.93 4.96 -6.69
C PHE A 52 6.18 5.79 -6.36
N ALA A 53 7.24 5.15 -5.89
CA ALA A 53 8.51 5.79 -5.60
C ALA A 53 9.66 4.81 -5.85
N ALA A 54 10.80 5.33 -6.27
CA ALA A 54 12.04 4.57 -6.20
C ALA A 54 12.34 4.19 -4.73
N PRO A 55 13.06 3.08 -4.48
CA PRO A 55 13.37 2.63 -3.12
C PRO A 55 13.96 3.74 -2.22
N ASP A 56 14.89 4.54 -2.74
CA ASP A 56 15.54 5.62 -1.99
C ASP A 56 14.57 6.76 -1.59
N ASP A 57 13.63 7.09 -2.47
CA ASP A 57 12.58 8.09 -2.18
C ASP A 57 11.57 7.59 -1.15
N MET A 58 11.38 6.27 -1.09
CA MET A 58 10.40 5.67 -0.20
C MET A 58 10.79 5.79 1.27
N ALA A 59 12.07 5.71 1.61
CA ALA A 59 12.54 5.92 2.98
C ALA A 59 12.24 7.34 3.49
N ARG A 60 12.49 8.34 2.66
CA ARG A 60 12.21 9.75 2.96
C ARG A 60 10.71 10.01 3.13
N LYS A 61 9.89 9.50 2.21
CA LYS A 61 8.43 9.62 2.28
C LYS A 61 7.85 8.85 3.47
N TRP A 62 8.41 7.68 3.79
CA TRP A 62 8.02 6.89 4.96
C TRP A 62 8.24 7.66 6.26
N ALA A 63 9.36 8.38 6.40
CA ALA A 63 9.61 9.20 7.59
C ALA A 63 8.48 10.22 7.87
N ILE A 64 7.89 10.80 6.82
CA ILE A 64 6.75 11.73 6.94
C ILE A 64 5.49 10.99 7.40
N VAL A 65 5.22 9.81 6.82
CA VAL A 65 4.08 8.96 7.22
C VAL A 65 4.21 8.51 8.66
N ALA A 66 5.38 8.02 9.06
CA ALA A 66 5.67 7.54 10.40
C ALA A 66 5.51 8.65 11.44
N ALA A 67 6.12 9.83 11.22
CA ALA A 67 5.98 10.96 12.12
C ALA A 67 4.51 11.41 12.27
N ALA A 68 3.73 11.37 11.19
CA ALA A 68 2.31 11.71 11.24
C ALA A 68 1.45 10.65 11.94
N ALA A 69 1.84 9.37 11.88
CA ALA A 69 1.19 8.29 12.63
C ALA A 69 1.46 8.45 14.14
N GLU A 70 2.72 8.68 14.52
CA GLU A 70 3.12 8.91 15.91
C GLU A 70 2.41 10.15 16.49
N ALA A 71 2.38 11.27 15.75
CA ALA A 71 1.67 12.48 16.15
C ALA A 71 0.16 12.27 16.30
N ALA A 72 -0.40 11.24 15.66
CA ALA A 72 -1.80 10.84 15.78
C ALA A 72 -2.04 9.78 16.88
N GLY A 73 -1.00 9.39 17.62
CA GLY A 73 -1.07 8.34 18.64
C GLY A 73 -1.20 6.92 18.07
N ARG A 74 -0.76 6.70 16.83
CA ARG A 74 -0.77 5.39 16.16
C ARG A 74 0.65 4.85 16.05
N ASP A 75 0.77 3.52 16.11
CA ASP A 75 2.03 2.84 15.81
C ASP A 75 2.28 2.88 14.28
N PRO A 76 3.38 3.48 13.79
CA PRO A 76 3.74 3.43 12.37
C PRO A 76 3.83 2.00 11.82
N ALA A 77 4.24 1.01 12.62
CA ALA A 77 4.34 -0.37 12.16
C ALA A 77 2.97 -1.00 11.83
N SER A 78 1.87 -0.40 12.27
CA SER A 78 0.51 -0.82 11.89
C SER A 78 0.14 -0.48 10.44
N ILE A 79 0.96 0.32 9.73
CA ILE A 79 0.69 0.75 8.35
C ILE A 79 1.49 -0.12 7.38
N LEU A 80 0.78 -0.96 6.61
CA LEU A 80 1.38 -1.75 5.53
C LEU A 80 1.91 -0.84 4.43
N ARG A 81 3.16 -1.07 4.00
CA ARG A 81 3.76 -0.37 2.85
C ARG A 81 3.59 -1.23 1.60
N ALA A 82 3.03 -0.62 0.57
CA ALA A 82 2.79 -1.23 -0.73
C ALA A 82 3.36 -0.38 -1.86
N THR A 83 3.81 -1.03 -2.92
CA THR A 83 4.30 -0.40 -4.16
C THR A 83 4.05 -1.31 -5.34
N ASN A 84 4.29 -0.83 -6.56
CA ASN A 84 4.17 -1.62 -7.77
C ASN A 84 5.45 -2.40 -8.10
N LEU A 85 5.29 -3.56 -8.72
CA LEU A 85 6.37 -4.31 -9.37
C LEU A 85 5.95 -4.60 -10.82
N SER A 86 6.78 -4.22 -11.78
CA SER A 86 6.58 -4.61 -13.19
C SER A 86 7.11 -6.02 -13.37
N LEU A 87 6.30 -6.90 -13.97
CA LEU A 87 6.69 -8.27 -14.33
C LEU A 87 7.25 -8.39 -15.76
N SER A 88 7.15 -7.32 -16.54
CA SER A 88 7.64 -7.26 -17.93
C SER A 88 9.11 -6.87 -18.03
N GLU A 89 9.75 -6.50 -16.91
CA GLU A 89 11.20 -6.28 -16.87
C GLU A 89 11.96 -7.62 -16.90
N PRO A 90 13.24 -7.65 -17.32
CA PRO A 90 14.09 -8.84 -17.21
C PRO A 90 14.09 -9.42 -15.80
N TRP A 91 14.13 -10.75 -15.65
CA TRP A 91 13.94 -11.37 -14.32
C TRP A 91 14.96 -10.97 -13.27
N ASP A 92 16.20 -10.70 -13.66
CA ASP A 92 17.21 -10.19 -12.73
C ASP A 92 16.83 -8.80 -12.20
N GLU A 93 16.17 -7.98 -13.01
CA GLU A 93 15.67 -6.68 -12.59
C GLU A 93 14.46 -6.79 -11.67
N VAL A 94 13.52 -7.69 -12.00
CA VAL A 94 12.37 -8.00 -11.14
C VAL A 94 12.86 -8.43 -9.75
N ARG A 95 13.82 -9.34 -9.67
CA ARG A 95 14.45 -9.79 -8.41
C ARG A 95 15.12 -8.65 -7.66
N ARG A 96 15.97 -7.87 -8.33
CA ARG A 96 16.66 -6.70 -7.72
C ARG A 96 15.66 -5.69 -7.17
N SER A 97 14.61 -5.40 -7.93
CA SER A 97 13.57 -4.46 -7.54
C SER A 97 12.77 -4.97 -6.35
N ALA A 98 12.32 -6.23 -6.36
CA ALA A 98 11.60 -6.82 -5.24
C ALA A 98 12.43 -6.77 -3.94
N GLU A 99 13.73 -7.13 -4.00
CA GLU A 99 14.62 -7.08 -2.85
C GLU A 99 14.89 -5.65 -2.36
N ALA A 100 15.04 -4.68 -3.27
CA ALA A 100 15.21 -3.27 -2.90
C ALA A 100 13.96 -2.73 -2.17
N HIS A 101 12.76 -3.08 -2.64
CA HIS A 101 11.51 -2.73 -1.97
C HIS A 101 11.38 -3.40 -0.60
N ARG A 102 11.76 -4.68 -0.49
CA ARG A 102 11.78 -5.41 0.79
C ARG A 102 12.68 -4.72 1.82
N ARG A 103 13.90 -4.32 1.43
CA ARG A 103 14.83 -3.57 2.31
C ARG A 103 14.29 -2.21 2.73
N ALA A 104 13.49 -1.56 1.89
CA ALA A 104 12.77 -0.33 2.23
C ALA A 104 11.51 -0.59 3.09
N GLY A 105 11.25 -1.85 3.46
CA GLY A 105 10.17 -2.27 4.35
C GLY A 105 8.81 -2.36 3.68
N VAL A 106 8.76 -2.57 2.37
CA VAL A 106 7.52 -2.93 1.65
C VAL A 106 7.15 -4.37 1.98
N GLY A 107 5.91 -4.54 2.45
CA GLY A 107 5.34 -5.86 2.74
C GLY A 107 4.37 -6.36 1.67
N TYR A 108 4.07 -5.54 0.66
CA TYR A 108 3.11 -5.89 -0.38
C TYR A 108 3.50 -5.32 -1.75
N LEU A 109 3.61 -6.19 -2.75
CA LEU A 109 3.91 -5.81 -4.14
C LEU A 109 2.63 -5.93 -4.98
N VAL A 110 2.23 -4.82 -5.58
CA VAL A 110 1.15 -4.78 -6.58
C VAL A 110 1.78 -5.08 -7.93
N CYS A 111 1.67 -6.34 -8.36
CA CYS A 111 2.18 -6.76 -9.66
C CYS A 111 1.17 -6.41 -10.75
N SER A 112 1.58 -5.58 -11.71
CA SER A 112 0.76 -5.29 -12.90
C SER A 112 0.71 -6.50 -13.83
N TRP A 113 -0.39 -6.64 -14.57
CA TRP A 113 -0.49 -7.67 -15.61
C TRP A 113 0.61 -7.47 -16.67
N PRO A 114 1.43 -8.48 -16.97
CA PRO A 114 2.54 -8.34 -17.91
C PRO A 114 2.05 -8.16 -19.36
N THR A 115 2.77 -7.36 -20.13
CA THR A 115 2.49 -7.14 -21.57
C THR A 115 2.63 -8.39 -22.42
N GLU A 116 3.46 -9.33 -21.99
CA GLU A 116 3.70 -10.65 -22.58
C GLU A 116 2.53 -11.62 -22.35
N GLY A 117 1.57 -11.25 -21.51
CA GLY A 117 0.36 -12.02 -21.24
C GLY A 117 0.56 -13.17 -20.25
N GLN A 118 -0.35 -14.13 -20.31
CA GLN A 118 -0.49 -15.19 -19.30
C GLN A 118 0.79 -16.01 -19.09
N ALA A 119 1.51 -16.35 -20.16
CA ALA A 119 2.73 -17.17 -20.07
C ALA A 119 3.80 -16.52 -19.16
N ARG A 120 3.93 -15.20 -19.19
CA ARG A 120 4.85 -14.45 -18.32
C ARG A 120 4.41 -14.47 -16.86
N MET A 121 3.11 -14.42 -16.62
CA MET A 121 2.54 -14.52 -15.28
C MET A 121 2.75 -15.93 -14.69
N GLU A 122 2.54 -16.97 -15.51
CA GLU A 122 2.79 -18.37 -15.12
C GLU A 122 4.27 -18.58 -14.80
N GLU A 123 5.17 -18.11 -15.64
CA GLU A 123 6.61 -18.16 -15.40
C GLU A 123 7.00 -17.42 -14.09
N PHE A 124 6.42 -16.24 -13.84
CA PHE A 124 6.61 -15.53 -12.57
C PHE A 124 6.16 -16.37 -11.37
N VAL A 125 4.95 -16.94 -11.42
CA VAL A 125 4.37 -17.72 -10.32
C VAL A 125 5.17 -18.98 -10.04
N ASP A 126 5.63 -19.67 -11.09
CA ASP A 126 6.31 -20.96 -10.95
C ASP A 126 7.78 -20.81 -10.57
N GLN A 127 8.47 -19.78 -11.08
CA GLN A 127 9.92 -19.69 -10.99
C GLN A 127 10.41 -18.54 -10.11
N ILE A 128 9.70 -17.42 -10.07
CA ILE A 128 10.20 -16.20 -9.42
C ILE A 128 9.55 -16.00 -8.05
N LEU A 129 8.22 -16.11 -7.98
CA LEU A 129 7.45 -15.89 -6.77
C LEU A 129 7.93 -16.73 -5.57
N PRO A 130 8.26 -18.04 -5.71
CA PRO A 130 8.73 -18.86 -4.59
C PRO A 130 10.00 -18.30 -3.94
N GLU A 131 10.90 -17.72 -4.73
CA GLU A 131 12.13 -17.08 -4.24
C GLU A 131 11.83 -15.83 -3.42
N LEU A 132 10.80 -15.07 -3.80
CA LEU A 132 10.42 -13.81 -3.15
C LEU A 132 9.67 -14.02 -1.83
N VAL A 133 8.94 -15.14 -1.68
CA VAL A 133 8.18 -15.45 -0.45
C VAL A 133 8.98 -16.26 0.58
N ALA A 134 10.06 -16.92 0.16
CA ALA A 134 10.89 -17.74 1.03
C ALA A 134 11.94 -16.95 1.85
N ALA A 135 12.08 -15.64 1.61
CA ALA A 135 13.12 -14.76 2.15
C ALA A 135 12.60 -13.71 3.14
#